data_AF-A0A937FAQ1-F1
#
_entry.id   AF-A0A937FAQ1-F1
#
_cell.length_a   1.000
_cell.length_b   1.000
_cell.length_c   1.000
_cell.angle_alpha   90.00
_cell.angle_beta   90.00
_cell.angle_gamma   90.00
#
_symmetry.space_group_name_H-M   'P 1'
#
loop_
_entity.id
_entity.type
_entity.pdbx_description
1 polymer ?
#
loop_
_entity_poly.entity_id
_entity_poly.type
_entity_poly.pdbx_seq_one_letter_code
_entity_poly.pdbx_strand_id
1 'polypeptide(L)'
;MESDDSYGRFFSIKDGKKFTDSEVTEENGASIDITFGSFGHSVNFFQSPTSSSFDIPNASETYFMNYQSEVIMTAEDFNEMKDDAALSKFSITKDDEESFSGNSIPNVILFETAEGKKGAIRTKERNSDRLLVDIKVQKY
;
A
#
# COMPACT_ATOMS: atom_id res chain seq x y z
N MET A 1 -8.10 2.33 14.61
CA MET A 1 -7.58 2.86 13.34
C MET A 1 -8.67 3.73 12.74
N GLU A 2 -8.31 4.85 12.13
CA GLU A 2 -9.31 5.73 11.50
C GLU A 2 -9.90 5.05 10.24
N SER A 3 -11.20 5.22 10.04
CA SER A 3 -11.94 4.85 8.83
C SER A 3 -12.90 5.99 8.48
N ASP A 4 -13.09 6.21 7.18
CA ASP A 4 -14.06 7.16 6.64
C ASP A 4 -14.58 6.56 5.33
N ASP A 5 -15.86 6.23 5.28
CA ASP A 5 -16.50 5.65 4.09
C ASP A 5 -16.59 6.63 2.91
N SER A 6 -16.15 7.88 3.06
CA SER A 6 -15.99 8.84 1.97
C SER A 6 -14.74 8.54 1.13
N TYR A 7 -13.74 7.86 1.69
CA TYR A 7 -12.46 7.58 1.05
C TYR A 7 -12.09 6.11 1.16
N GLY A 8 -11.90 5.47 0.00
CA GLY A 8 -11.45 4.07 -0.03
C GLY A 8 -10.07 3.90 0.61
N ARG A 9 -9.95 2.92 1.51
CA ARG A 9 -8.71 2.54 2.20
C ARG A 9 -8.15 1.20 1.74
N PHE A 10 -8.88 0.51 0.86
CA PHE A 10 -8.50 -0.77 0.28
C PHE A 10 -8.32 -0.63 -1.22
N PHE A 11 -7.45 -1.42 -1.82
CA PHE A 11 -7.20 -1.38 -3.25
C PHE A 11 -6.92 -2.76 -3.83
N SER A 12 -7.58 -3.06 -4.94
CA SER A 12 -7.28 -4.20 -5.80
C SER A 12 -6.35 -3.77 -6.92
N ILE A 13 -5.17 -4.40 -6.99
CA ILE A 13 -4.19 -4.19 -8.05
C ILE A 13 -4.75 -4.69 -9.38
N LYS A 14 -5.39 -5.86 -9.36
CA LYS A 14 -5.95 -6.49 -10.57
C LYS A 14 -7.05 -5.63 -11.20
N ASP A 15 -7.95 -5.11 -10.37
CA ASP A 15 -9.10 -4.35 -10.86
C ASP A 15 -8.79 -2.85 -11.01
N GLY A 16 -7.65 -2.40 -10.49
CA GLY A 16 -7.29 -0.98 -10.46
C GLY A 16 -8.30 -0.13 -9.67
N LYS A 17 -8.96 -0.74 -8.68
CA LYS A 17 -10.13 -0.18 -7.99
C LYS A 17 -9.87 -0.07 -6.49
N LYS A 18 -10.32 1.05 -5.90
CA LYS A 18 -10.36 1.24 -4.45
C LYS A 18 -11.72 0.86 -3.86
N PHE A 19 -11.73 0.45 -2.61
CA PHE A 19 -12.92 0.11 -1.83
C PHE A 19 -12.87 0.81 -0.47
N THR A 20 -14.02 1.26 -0.01
CA THR A 20 -14.32 1.67 1.36
C THR A 20 -14.62 0.45 2.23
N ASP A 21 -14.69 0.62 3.55
CA ASP A 21 -15.04 -0.47 4.46
C ASP A 21 -16.42 -1.07 4.12
N SER A 22 -17.41 -0.23 3.82
CA SER A 22 -18.77 -0.68 3.45
C SER A 22 -18.89 -1.36 2.08
N GLU A 23 -17.90 -1.21 1.20
CA GLU A 23 -17.89 -1.83 -0.13
C GLU A 23 -17.25 -3.23 -0.13
N VAL A 24 -16.60 -3.63 0.96
CA VAL A 24 -16.00 -4.96 1.07
C VAL A 24 -17.08 -6.02 1.29
N THR A 25 -17.00 -7.10 0.52
CA THR A 25 -17.95 -8.21 0.54
C THR A 25 -17.20 -9.54 0.39
N GLU A 26 -17.88 -10.65 0.66
CA GLU A 26 -17.31 -11.99 0.42
C GLU A 26 -16.87 -12.21 -1.04
N GLU A 27 -17.53 -11.54 -2.00
CA GLU A 27 -17.25 -11.66 -3.43
C GLU A 27 -15.98 -10.92 -3.86
N ASN A 28 -15.65 -9.81 -3.19
CA ASN A 28 -14.54 -8.95 -3.59
C ASN A 28 -13.35 -8.94 -2.63
N GLY A 29 -13.49 -9.45 -1.39
CA GLY A 29 -12.43 -9.40 -0.40
C GLY A 29 -11.14 -10.07 -0.83
N ALA A 30 -11.22 -11.19 -1.56
CA ALA A 30 -10.07 -11.90 -2.12
C ALA A 30 -9.29 -11.10 -3.19
N SER A 31 -9.89 -10.04 -3.75
CA SER A 31 -9.23 -9.19 -4.75
C SER A 31 -8.43 -8.03 -4.15
N ILE A 32 -8.54 -7.80 -2.85
CA ILE A 32 -7.90 -6.69 -2.16
C ILE A 32 -6.46 -7.07 -1.82
N ASP A 33 -5.52 -6.29 -2.33
CA ASP A 33 -4.07 -6.52 -2.16
C ASP A 33 -3.45 -5.51 -1.19
N ILE A 34 -3.97 -4.28 -1.18
CA ILE A 34 -3.38 -3.16 -0.44
C ILE A 34 -4.41 -2.59 0.53
N THR A 35 -4.00 -2.44 1.79
CA THR A 35 -4.78 -1.74 2.80
C THR A 35 -4.00 -0.59 3.38
N PHE A 36 -4.71 0.48 3.74
CA PHE A 36 -4.14 1.67 4.34
C PHE A 36 -4.71 1.90 5.74
N GLY A 37 -3.85 2.27 6.68
CA GLY A 37 -4.17 2.63 8.06
C GLY A 37 -3.49 3.90 8.52
N SER A 38 -4.16 4.63 9.43
CA SER A 38 -3.57 5.77 10.13
C SER A 38 -4.06 5.92 11.57
N PHE A 39 -3.24 6.59 12.35
CA PHE A 39 -3.60 7.17 13.65
C PHE A 39 -3.26 8.67 13.61
N GLY A 40 -4.29 9.51 13.42
CA GLY A 40 -4.13 10.92 13.13
C GLY A 40 -3.35 11.18 11.84
N HIS A 41 -2.68 12.33 11.75
CA HIS A 41 -1.90 12.67 10.55
C HIS A 41 -0.45 12.19 10.58
N SER A 42 0.06 11.83 11.77
CA SER A 42 1.49 11.61 12.00
C SER A 42 1.93 10.17 11.83
N VAL A 43 1.02 9.20 11.95
CA VAL A 43 1.32 7.77 11.87
C VAL A 43 0.49 7.16 10.76
N ASN A 44 1.16 6.70 9.70
CA ASN A 44 0.54 6.13 8.52
C ASN A 44 1.24 4.83 8.15
N PHE A 45 0.49 3.86 7.65
CA PHE A 45 1.06 2.58 7.26
C PHE A 45 0.17 1.91 6.22
N PHE A 46 0.81 1.17 5.33
CA PHE A 46 0.19 0.12 4.56
C PHE A 46 0.46 -1.20 5.25
N GLN A 47 -0.51 -2.09 5.23
CA GLN A 47 -0.41 -3.36 5.95
C GLN A 47 -1.11 -4.47 5.16
N SER A 48 -0.74 -5.72 5.43
CA SER A 48 -1.39 -6.88 4.85
C SER A 48 -2.92 -6.83 5.02
N PRO A 49 -3.70 -7.16 3.96
CA PRO A 49 -5.15 -7.38 4.05
C PRO A 49 -5.57 -8.45 5.06
N THR A 50 -4.66 -9.35 5.45
CA THR A 50 -4.89 -10.39 6.46
C THR A 50 -4.74 -9.90 7.90
N SER A 51 -4.34 -8.64 8.12
CA SER A 51 -4.24 -8.06 9.46
C SER A 51 -5.59 -8.07 10.16
N SER A 52 -5.60 -8.41 11.45
CA SER A 52 -6.80 -8.37 12.30
C SER A 52 -7.41 -6.98 12.47
N SER A 53 -6.73 -5.93 11.98
CA SER A 53 -7.25 -4.57 11.93
C SER A 53 -8.28 -4.35 10.83
N PHE A 54 -8.42 -5.29 9.89
CA PHE A 54 -9.34 -5.22 8.76
C PHE A 54 -10.25 -6.45 8.72
N ASP A 55 -11.51 -6.24 8.36
CA ASP A 55 -12.48 -7.32 8.14
C ASP A 55 -12.61 -7.58 6.64
N ILE A 56 -11.62 -8.26 6.07
CA ILE A 56 -11.57 -8.56 4.63
C ILE A 56 -11.68 -10.08 4.44
N PRO A 57 -12.84 -10.58 3.97
CA PRO A 57 -13.03 -12.01 3.78
C PRO A 57 -12.13 -12.53 2.66
N ASN A 58 -11.57 -13.73 2.86
CA ASN A 58 -10.72 -14.41 1.88
C ASN A 58 -9.46 -13.61 1.46
N ALA A 59 -9.00 -12.68 2.30
CA ALA A 59 -7.80 -11.89 2.08
C ALA A 59 -6.55 -12.76 1.88
N SER A 60 -5.65 -12.29 1.01
CA SER A 60 -4.32 -12.84 0.83
C SER A 60 -3.26 -11.93 1.43
N GLU A 61 -2.15 -12.51 1.85
CA GLU A 61 -1.07 -11.76 2.49
C GLU A 61 -0.37 -10.84 1.47
N THR A 62 -0.02 -9.62 1.91
CA THR A 62 0.87 -8.73 1.18
C THR A 62 1.80 -8.08 2.18
N TYR A 63 3.10 -8.14 1.94
CA TYR A 63 4.10 -7.55 2.80
C TYR A 63 4.46 -6.15 2.35
N PHE A 64 4.60 -5.24 3.30
CA PHE A 64 4.92 -3.83 3.09
C PHE A 64 6.23 -3.46 3.79
N MET A 65 6.95 -2.55 3.13
CA MET A 65 8.05 -1.80 3.70
C MET A 65 7.64 -0.33 3.73
N ASN A 66 7.03 0.07 4.84
CA ASN A 66 6.61 1.44 5.13
C ASN A 66 7.79 2.38 5.38
N TYR A 67 8.88 1.84 5.95
CA TYR A 67 10.09 2.58 6.25
C TYR A 67 11.31 1.92 5.60
N GLN A 68 11.98 2.67 4.73
CA GLN A 68 13.22 2.26 4.09
C GLN A 68 14.40 2.67 4.98
N SER A 69 14.89 1.75 5.84
CA SER A 69 16.06 2.02 6.70
C SER A 69 17.32 2.34 5.90
N GLU A 70 17.44 1.72 4.72
CA GLU A 70 18.33 2.11 3.64
C GLU A 70 17.45 2.51 2.46
N VAL A 71 17.70 3.66 1.85
CA VAL A 71 16.88 4.14 0.72
C VAL A 71 17.18 3.30 -0.51
N ILE A 72 16.23 2.42 -0.88
CA ILE A 72 16.30 1.52 -2.04
C ILE A 72 15.58 2.14 -3.25
N MET A 73 14.55 2.95 -3.00
CA MET A 73 13.78 3.65 -4.03
C MET A 73 13.34 5.03 -3.55
N THR A 74 13.71 6.06 -4.29
CA THR A 74 13.24 7.43 -4.10
C THR A 74 11.98 7.72 -4.92
N ALA A 75 11.32 8.84 -4.63
CA ALA A 75 10.21 9.33 -5.45
C ALA A 75 10.63 9.71 -6.89
N GLU A 76 11.90 10.08 -7.09
CA GLU A 76 12.47 10.35 -8.42
C GLU A 76 12.66 9.03 -9.18
N ASP A 77 13.27 8.02 -8.56
CA ASP A 77 13.39 6.67 -9.13
C ASP A 77 12.02 6.14 -9.55
N PHE A 78 11.01 6.27 -8.67
CA PHE A 78 9.63 5.88 -8.96
C PHE A 78 9.09 6.55 -10.22
N ASN A 79 9.31 7.86 -10.39
CA ASN A 79 8.85 8.58 -11.58
C ASN A 79 9.53 8.08 -12.85
N GLU A 80 10.83 7.82 -12.76
CA GLU A 80 11.65 7.38 -13.88
C GLU A 80 11.43 5.91 -14.27
N MET A 81 10.76 5.10 -13.44
CA MET A 81 10.43 3.71 -13.76
C MET A 81 9.66 3.59 -15.09
N LYS A 82 10.27 2.90 -16.05
CA LYS A 82 9.70 2.56 -17.37
C LYS A 82 9.33 1.08 -17.53
N ASP A 83 9.93 0.23 -16.70
CA ASP A 83 9.77 -1.22 -16.69
C ASP A 83 9.91 -1.77 -15.26
N ASP A 84 9.89 -3.10 -15.15
CA ASP A 84 9.87 -3.81 -13.89
C ASP A 84 11.26 -3.98 -13.25
N ALA A 85 12.34 -3.57 -13.94
CA ALA A 85 13.71 -3.83 -13.50
C ALA A 85 14.03 -3.16 -12.16
N ALA A 86 13.43 -2.01 -11.86
CA ALA A 86 13.59 -1.34 -10.57
C ALA A 86 12.97 -2.14 -9.42
N LEU A 87 11.83 -2.80 -9.67
CA LEU A 87 11.10 -3.58 -8.67
C LEU A 87 11.72 -4.95 -8.44
N SER A 88 12.32 -5.54 -9.48
CA SER A 88 12.96 -6.86 -9.38
C SER A 88 14.20 -6.93 -8.47
N LYS A 89 14.75 -5.77 -8.06
CA LYS A 89 15.98 -5.68 -7.26
C LYS A 89 15.78 -5.97 -5.78
N PHE A 90 14.56 -5.86 -5.27
CA PHE A 90 14.26 -6.09 -3.85
C PHE A 90 13.38 -7.32 -3.67
N SER A 91 13.33 -7.82 -2.44
CA SER A 91 12.34 -8.80 -2.00
C SER A 91 11.90 -8.43 -0.59
N ILE A 92 10.59 -8.49 -0.37
CA ILE A 92 9.95 -8.16 0.90
C ILE A 92 9.23 -9.43 1.34
N THR A 93 9.86 -10.16 2.25
CA THR A 93 9.39 -11.48 2.70
C THR A 93 8.65 -11.43 4.03
N LYS A 94 8.47 -10.23 4.59
CA LYS A 94 7.71 -9.95 5.80
C LYS A 94 7.36 -8.46 5.84
N ASP A 95 6.28 -8.11 6.54
CA ASP A 95 6.00 -6.73 6.91
C ASP A 95 7.14 -6.19 7.78
N ASP A 96 7.48 -4.91 7.58
CA ASP A 96 8.41 -4.21 8.48
C ASP A 96 7.75 -3.81 9.81
N GLU A 97 6.43 -3.86 9.89
CA GLU A 97 5.60 -3.40 11.02
C GLU A 97 5.86 -1.93 11.40
N GLU A 98 6.43 -1.15 10.47
CA GLU A 98 6.76 0.24 10.67
C GLU A 98 5.66 1.16 10.15
N SER A 99 5.81 2.45 10.49
CA SER A 99 4.95 3.51 9.97
C SER A 99 5.79 4.61 9.32
N PHE A 100 5.16 5.43 8.49
CA PHE A 100 5.75 6.63 7.94
C PHE A 100 5.01 7.88 8.42
N SER A 101 5.76 8.98 8.53
CA SER A 101 5.21 10.26 8.92
C SER A 101 4.44 10.92 7.78
N GLY A 102 3.34 11.60 8.09
CA GLY A 102 2.70 12.49 7.11
C GLY A 102 3.62 13.63 6.63
N ASN A 103 4.67 13.95 7.40
CA ASN A 103 5.66 14.98 7.06
C ASN A 103 6.76 14.49 6.10
N SER A 104 6.87 13.18 5.84
CA SER A 104 7.87 12.64 4.91
C SER A 104 7.37 12.53 3.48
N ILE A 105 6.24 13.17 3.14
CA ILE A 105 5.65 13.15 1.80
C ILE A 105 6.37 14.17 0.90
N PRO A 106 6.81 13.80 -0.32
CA PRO A 106 6.64 12.49 -0.95
C PRO A 106 7.62 11.43 -0.44
N ASN A 107 7.10 10.22 -0.21
CA ASN A 107 7.86 9.02 0.15
C ASN A 107 7.46 7.85 -0.76
N VAL A 108 8.25 6.78 -0.75
CA VAL A 108 7.94 5.52 -1.44
C VAL A 108 7.84 4.38 -0.43
N ILE A 109 6.71 3.69 -0.48
CA ILE A 109 6.45 2.43 0.24
C ILE A 109 6.59 1.31 -0.79
N LEU A 110 7.29 0.24 -0.42
CA LEU A 110 7.45 -0.93 -1.28
C LEU A 110 6.58 -2.07 -0.77
N PHE A 111 6.14 -2.95 -1.67
CA PHE A 111 5.36 -4.12 -1.28
C PHE A 111 5.63 -5.35 -2.16
N GLU A 112 5.32 -6.52 -1.62
CA GLU A 112 5.32 -7.81 -2.33
C GLU A 112 4.09 -8.61 -1.92
N THR A 113 3.24 -8.96 -2.90
CA THR A 113 2.03 -9.80 -2.68
C THR A 113 2.40 -11.26 -2.41
N ALA A 114 1.48 -12.06 -1.86
CA ALA A 114 1.66 -13.51 -1.70
C ALA A 114 2.06 -14.26 -2.98
N GLU A 115 1.67 -13.75 -4.16
CA GLU A 115 2.04 -14.33 -5.47
C GLU A 115 3.47 -13.93 -5.92
N GLY A 116 4.20 -13.15 -5.12
CA GLY A 116 5.56 -12.66 -5.43
C GLY A 116 5.59 -11.41 -6.31
N LYS A 117 4.43 -10.83 -6.63
CA LYS A 117 4.33 -9.59 -7.42
C LYS A 117 4.76 -8.40 -6.57
N LYS A 118 5.70 -7.61 -7.09
CA LYS A 118 6.27 -6.45 -6.39
C LYS A 118 5.69 -5.15 -6.90
N GLY A 119 5.64 -4.15 -6.03
CA GLY A 119 5.22 -2.82 -6.41
C GLY A 119 5.75 -1.74 -5.47
N ALA A 120 5.43 -0.51 -5.86
CA ALA A 120 5.78 0.69 -5.14
C ALA A 120 4.56 1.61 -5.07
N ILE A 121 4.38 2.25 -3.92
CA ILE A 121 3.35 3.24 -3.64
C ILE A 121 4.07 4.55 -3.34
N ARG A 122 3.91 5.54 -4.21
CA ARG A 122 4.44 6.89 -3.98
C ARG A 122 3.39 7.75 -3.32
N THR A 123 3.67 8.27 -2.13
CA THR A 123 2.83 9.29 -1.50
C THR A 123 3.04 10.63 -2.19
N LYS A 124 1.94 11.32 -2.53
CA LYS A 124 1.97 12.59 -3.27
C LYS A 124 1.62 13.78 -2.40
N GLU A 125 0.53 13.65 -1.66
CA GLU A 125 -0.04 14.74 -0.88
C GLU A 125 -0.87 14.14 0.25
N ARG A 126 -0.88 14.82 1.41
CA ARG A 126 -1.80 14.54 2.50
C ARG A 126 -2.47 15.82 2.95
N ASN A 127 -3.77 15.73 3.21
CA ASN A 127 -4.52 16.76 3.92
C ASN A 127 -5.10 16.17 5.22
N SER A 128 -6.07 16.86 5.83
CA SER A 128 -6.69 16.38 7.07
C SER A 128 -7.40 15.03 6.91
N ASP A 129 -7.91 14.72 5.72
CA ASP A 129 -8.89 13.64 5.57
C ASP A 129 -8.34 12.47 4.74
N ARG A 130 -7.37 12.71 3.86
CA ARG A 130 -6.90 11.70 2.90
C ARG A 130 -5.40 11.78 2.59
N LEU A 131 -4.88 10.63 2.17
CA LEU A 131 -3.59 10.47 1.53
C LEU A 131 -3.80 10.21 0.04
N LEU A 132 -3.16 11.01 -0.82
CA LEU A 132 -3.13 10.78 -2.26
C LEU A 132 -1.83 10.04 -2.62
N VAL A 133 -1.97 8.96 -3.39
CA VAL A 133 -0.84 8.12 -3.81
C VAL A 133 -0.90 7.80 -5.31
N ASP A 134 0.26 7.46 -5.89
CA ASP A 134 0.35 6.75 -7.16
C ASP A 134 0.93 5.35 -6.91
N ILE A 135 0.48 4.36 -7.67
CA ILE A 135 0.90 2.96 -7.52
C ILE A 135 1.49 2.48 -8.84
N LYS A 136 2.67 1.85 -8.79
CA LYS A 136 3.26 1.09 -9.89
C LYS A 136 3.50 -0.34 -9.41
N VAL A 137 3.13 -1.32 -10.23
CA VAL A 137 3.24 -2.75 -9.92
C VAL A 137 3.87 -3.44 -11.12
N GLN A 138 4.68 -4.48 -10.86
CA GLN A 138 5.24 -5.33 -11.91
C GLN A 138 4.14 -5.85 -12.84
N LYS A 139 4.46 -5.96 -14.14
CA LYS A 139 3.57 -6.64 -15.08
C LYS A 139 3.67 -8.15 -14.88
N TYR A 140 2.58 -8.84 -15.20
CA TYR A 140 2.55 -10.30 -15.33
C TYR A 140 3.29 -10.74 -16.59
#